data_AF-A0AA39PCD5-F1
#
_entry.id   AF-A0AA39PCD5-F1
#
_cell.length_a   1.000
_cell.length_b   1.000
_cell.length_c   1.000
_cell.angle_alpha   90.00
_cell.angle_beta   90.00
_cell.angle_gamma   90.00
#
_symmetry.space_group_name_H-M   'P 1'
#
loop_
_entity.id
_entity.type
_entity.pdbx_description
1 polymer ?
#
loop_
_entity_poly.entity_id
_entity_poly.type
_entity_poly.pdbx_seq_one_letter_code
_entity_poly.pdbx_strand_id
1 'polypeptide(L)'
;MPPRRAPSHTSAPPSRPGSPGGADEDDTPYFDSVDELQQQGINVQDILKLKAAAINTVSGVNMTTRRNLLKIKGMSEAKVEKIKEAAHKILGSSFATGIEVQDKRRRVLTISTGSKSVDGILGGGIMSQSVSEVYGEYRTGKTQLAHTMSVVAQLPPDLGGASGKVAYIDTEGTFRPDRIKSIANRFGVDGNMALENILYARAFNSEHQMELINECSLRFAEDKDFRLLV
;
A
#
# COMPACT_ATOMS: atom_id res chain seq x y z
N MET A 1 -56.71 2.23 27.59
CA MET A 1 -55.75 1.57 26.67
C MET A 1 -56.03 2.07 25.26
N PRO A 2 -55.03 2.60 24.53
CA PRO A 2 -55.23 3.07 23.16
C PRO A 2 -55.33 1.90 22.16
N PRO A 3 -56.05 2.07 21.03
CA PRO A 3 -56.30 0.99 20.08
C PRO A 3 -55.05 0.65 19.23
N ARG A 4 -54.89 -0.65 18.95
CA ARG A 4 -53.81 -1.22 18.12
C ARG A 4 -53.91 -0.73 16.66
N ARG A 5 -52.81 -0.18 16.14
CA ARG A 5 -52.63 0.27 14.75
C ARG A 5 -52.53 -0.95 13.81
N ALA A 6 -53.21 -0.90 12.66
CA ALA A 6 -53.13 -1.90 11.59
C ALA A 6 -51.75 -1.89 10.89
N PRO A 7 -51.30 -3.02 10.29
CA PRO A 7 -49.99 -3.10 9.64
C PRO A 7 -50.01 -2.41 8.27
N SER A 8 -49.06 -1.51 8.05
CA SER A 8 -48.84 -0.85 6.76
C SER A 8 -48.05 -1.76 5.82
N HIS A 9 -48.61 -2.08 4.65
CA HIS A 9 -47.86 -2.64 3.53
C HIS A 9 -46.90 -1.58 2.98
N THR A 10 -45.60 -1.78 3.15
CA THR A 10 -44.57 -0.96 2.49
C THR A 10 -44.01 -1.71 1.29
N SER A 11 -44.35 -1.24 0.09
CA SER A 11 -43.71 -1.61 -1.18
C SER A 11 -42.23 -1.21 -1.15
N ALA A 12 -41.35 -2.15 -1.50
CA ALA A 12 -39.91 -1.88 -1.61
C ALA A 12 -39.64 -0.82 -2.69
N PRO A 13 -38.76 0.17 -2.44
CA PRO A 13 -38.40 1.15 -3.45
C PRO A 13 -37.57 0.49 -4.58
N PRO A 14 -37.66 0.99 -5.83
CA PRO A 14 -36.95 0.41 -6.96
C PRO A 14 -35.43 0.50 -6.77
N SER A 15 -34.74 -0.59 -7.09
CA SER A 15 -33.28 -0.71 -7.09
C SER A 15 -32.65 0.37 -7.97
N ARG A 16 -31.70 1.13 -7.41
CA ARG A 16 -30.93 2.15 -8.15
C ARG A 16 -30.21 1.52 -9.36
N PRO A 17 -30.07 2.26 -10.48
CA PRO A 17 -29.26 1.81 -11.60
C PRO A 17 -27.80 1.61 -11.15
N GLY A 18 -27.15 0.57 -11.66
CA GLY A 18 -25.73 0.31 -11.43
C GLY A 18 -24.86 1.47 -11.91
N SER A 19 -23.80 1.77 -11.17
CA SER A 19 -22.83 2.81 -11.50
C SER A 19 -22.22 2.56 -12.90
N PRO A 20 -22.02 3.61 -13.72
CA PRO A 20 -21.33 3.46 -15.00
C PRO A 20 -19.88 3.02 -14.75
N GLY A 21 -19.41 2.04 -15.53
CA GLY A 21 -18.03 1.57 -15.48
C GLY A 21 -17.05 2.71 -15.76
N GLY A 22 -16.04 2.84 -14.89
CA GLY A 22 -14.94 3.76 -15.06
C GLY A 22 -13.98 3.23 -16.11
N ALA A 23 -14.14 3.70 -17.35
CA ALA A 23 -13.01 3.86 -18.23
C ALA A 23 -12.32 5.19 -17.86
N ASP A 24 -10.99 5.19 -17.84
CA ASP A 24 -10.09 6.36 -17.67
C ASP A 24 -9.68 6.77 -16.23
N GLU A 25 -9.39 5.82 -15.32
CA GLU A 25 -8.74 6.14 -14.01
C GLU A 25 -7.22 5.81 -13.94
N ASP A 26 -6.63 5.23 -14.99
CA ASP A 26 -5.29 4.60 -14.92
C ASP A 26 -4.07 5.56 -14.94
N ASP A 27 -4.25 6.87 -15.17
CA ASP A 27 -3.11 7.79 -15.37
C ASP A 27 -2.74 8.68 -14.16
N THR A 28 -3.46 8.59 -13.03
CA THR A 28 -3.05 9.35 -11.82
C THR A 28 -2.01 8.59 -11.00
N PRO A 29 -0.81 9.14 -10.76
CA PRO A 29 0.18 8.55 -9.86
C PRO A 29 -0.43 8.29 -8.47
N TYR A 30 -0.14 7.12 -7.87
CA TYR A 30 -0.56 6.82 -6.49
C TYR A 30 0.05 7.78 -5.46
N PHE A 31 1.16 8.43 -5.80
CA PHE A 31 1.85 9.42 -5.00
C PHE A 31 2.65 10.37 -5.92
N ASP A 32 2.90 11.57 -5.40
CA ASP A 32 3.78 12.57 -6.01
C ASP A 32 5.24 12.31 -5.61
N SER A 33 6.14 12.28 -6.59
CA SER A 33 7.57 12.08 -6.35
C SER A 33 8.18 13.31 -5.66
N VAL A 34 9.17 13.10 -4.77
CA VAL A 34 9.92 14.22 -4.17
C VAL A 34 10.61 15.11 -5.21
N ASP A 35 10.85 14.59 -6.42
CA ASP A 35 11.41 15.37 -7.54
C ASP A 35 10.48 16.49 -8.00
N GLU A 36 9.17 16.38 -7.78
CA GLU A 36 8.19 17.40 -8.17
C GLU A 36 8.37 18.72 -7.40
N LEU A 37 9.04 18.67 -6.25
CA LEU A 37 9.46 19.87 -5.51
C LEU A 37 10.38 20.78 -6.33
N GLN A 38 11.07 20.26 -7.35
CA GLN A 38 11.89 21.06 -8.24
C GLN A 38 11.04 22.11 -8.98
N GLN A 39 9.81 21.76 -9.36
CA GLN A 39 8.88 22.68 -10.04
C GLN A 39 8.44 23.83 -9.12
N GLN A 40 8.52 23.62 -7.80
CA GLN A 40 8.26 24.63 -6.77
C GLN A 40 9.55 25.38 -6.33
N GLY A 41 10.64 25.25 -7.10
CA GLY A 41 11.88 26.00 -6.89
C GLY A 41 12.77 25.46 -5.77
N ILE A 42 12.66 24.17 -5.43
CA ILE A 42 13.62 23.47 -4.57
C ILE A 42 14.83 23.02 -5.39
N ASN A 43 16.03 23.21 -4.84
CA ASN A 43 17.27 22.83 -5.50
C ASN A 43 17.42 21.30 -5.57
N VAL A 44 17.85 20.77 -6.71
CA VAL A 44 18.13 19.34 -6.93
C VAL A 44 19.04 18.75 -5.85
N GLN A 45 20.06 19.49 -5.39
CA GLN A 45 20.96 19.04 -4.32
C GLN A 45 20.27 18.84 -2.98
N ASP A 46 19.22 19.62 -2.69
CA ASP A 46 18.44 19.44 -1.47
C ASP A 46 17.43 18.28 -1.63
N ILE A 47 16.91 18.05 -2.84
CA ILE A 47 16.10 16.86 -3.18
C ILE A 47 16.93 15.57 -3.04
N LEU A 48 18.16 15.54 -3.53
CA LEU A 48 19.06 14.39 -3.39
C LEU A 48 19.35 14.05 -1.92
N LYS A 49 19.45 15.05 -1.04
CA LYS A 49 19.59 14.83 0.40
C LYS A 49 18.32 14.25 1.03
N LEU A 50 17.13 14.63 0.56
CA LEU A 50 15.86 14.04 1.00
C LEU A 50 15.80 12.57 0.60
N LYS A 51 16.14 12.24 -0.65
CA LYS A 51 16.24 10.85 -1.14
C LYS A 51 17.24 10.04 -0.34
N ALA A 52 18.43 10.59 -0.07
CA ALA A 52 19.44 9.96 0.77
C ALA A 52 18.99 9.72 2.22
N ALA A 53 17.98 10.45 2.69
CA ALA A 53 17.33 10.26 3.99
C ALA A 53 16.07 9.36 3.90
N ALA A 54 15.88 8.62 2.80
CA ALA A 54 14.72 7.77 2.52
C ALA A 54 13.37 8.52 2.45
N ILE A 55 13.41 9.80 2.05
CA ILE A 55 12.23 10.63 1.81
C ILE A 55 12.05 10.80 0.31
N ASN A 56 11.27 9.89 -0.30
CA ASN A 56 11.14 9.79 -1.76
C ASN A 56 9.85 10.36 -2.33
N THR A 57 8.90 10.80 -1.49
CA THR A 57 7.60 11.35 -1.93
C THR A 57 7.30 12.70 -1.28
N VAL A 58 6.46 13.50 -1.94
CA VAL A 58 6.01 14.79 -1.39
C VAL A 58 5.24 14.58 -0.07
N SER A 59 4.40 13.54 -0.02
CA SER A 59 3.73 13.10 1.23
C SER A 59 4.72 12.74 2.33
N GLY A 60 5.81 12.05 2.00
CA GLY A 60 6.88 11.73 2.96
C GLY A 60 7.53 12.98 3.55
N VAL A 61 7.73 14.02 2.73
CA VAL A 61 8.18 15.34 3.22
C VAL A 61 7.17 15.93 4.19
N ASN A 62 5.87 15.91 3.86
CA ASN A 62 4.82 16.45 4.72
C ASN A 62 4.71 15.70 6.06
N MET A 63 4.80 14.36 6.03
CA MET A 63 4.73 13.49 7.21
C MET A 63 5.98 13.61 8.12
N THR A 64 7.14 13.95 7.55
CA THR A 64 8.38 14.07 8.34
C THR A 64 8.40 15.37 9.15
N THR A 65 8.70 15.28 10.44
CA THR A 65 8.75 16.49 11.30
C THR A 65 9.90 17.42 10.91
N ARG A 66 9.72 18.74 11.13
CA ARG A 66 10.78 19.75 10.91
C ARG A 66 12.07 19.38 11.63
N ARG A 67 11.96 18.88 12.87
CA ARG A 67 13.10 18.41 13.69
C ARG A 67 13.89 17.31 13.00
N ASN A 68 13.23 16.36 12.33
CA ASN A 68 13.93 15.28 11.64
C ASN A 68 14.54 15.74 10.31
N LEU A 69 13.89 16.65 9.59
CA LEU A 69 14.47 17.27 8.38
C LEU A 69 15.75 18.05 8.70
N LEU A 70 15.80 18.74 9.84
CA LEU A 70 16.98 19.48 10.31
C LEU A 70 18.17 18.58 10.69
N LYS A 71 17.94 17.29 10.96
CA LYS A 71 19.04 16.33 11.20
C LYS A 71 19.76 15.94 9.91
N ILE A 72 19.17 16.20 8.74
CA ILE A 72 19.78 15.90 7.45
C ILE A 72 20.93 16.89 7.21
N LYS A 73 22.14 16.36 7.02
CA LYS A 73 23.34 17.18 6.83
C LYS A 73 23.17 18.17 5.68
N GLY A 74 23.35 19.46 5.98
CA GLY A 74 23.27 20.53 4.99
C GLY A 74 21.84 21.04 4.71
N MET A 75 20.87 20.72 5.58
CA MET A 75 19.56 21.35 5.66
C MET A 75 19.56 22.43 6.75
N SER A 76 19.25 23.68 6.36
CA SER A 76 19.03 24.80 7.31
C SER A 76 17.54 25.00 7.56
N GLU A 77 17.19 25.75 8.61
CA GLU A 77 15.79 26.09 8.92
C GLU A 77 15.07 26.75 7.74
N ALA A 78 15.71 27.73 7.10
CA ALA A 78 15.15 28.40 5.92
C ALA A 78 14.88 27.43 4.75
N LYS A 79 15.76 26.43 4.55
CA LYS A 79 15.55 25.40 3.51
C LYS A 79 14.38 24.48 3.88
N VAL A 80 14.33 24.03 5.12
CA VAL A 80 13.26 23.15 5.61
C VAL A 80 11.90 23.84 5.51
N GLU A 81 11.81 25.13 5.85
CA GLU A 81 10.59 25.92 5.66
C GLU A 81 10.16 25.93 4.20
N LYS A 82 11.07 26.31 3.30
CA LYS A 82 10.78 26.38 1.86
C LYS A 82 10.33 25.04 1.29
N ILE A 83 10.95 23.94 1.73
CA ILE A 83 10.59 22.57 1.33
C ILE A 83 9.18 22.21 1.82
N LYS A 84 8.85 22.54 3.07
CA LYS A 84 7.51 22.29 3.65
C LYS A 84 6.43 23.09 2.95
N GLU A 85 6.68 24.36 2.67
CA GLU A 85 5.76 25.21 1.91
C GLU A 85 5.54 24.67 0.49
N ALA A 86 6.61 24.27 -0.20
CA ALA A 86 6.52 23.66 -1.52
C ALA A 86 5.69 22.37 -1.51
N ALA A 87 5.92 21.48 -0.54
CA ALA A 87 5.15 20.25 -0.39
C ALA A 87 3.67 20.52 -0.10
N HIS A 88 3.37 21.52 0.75
CA HIS A 88 1.98 21.89 1.05
C HIS A 88 1.23 22.45 -0.17
N LYS A 89 1.91 23.22 -1.04
CA LYS A 89 1.32 23.73 -2.28
C LYS A 89 0.92 22.61 -3.25
N ILE A 90 1.71 21.54 -3.31
CA ILE A 90 1.42 20.37 -4.17
C ILE A 90 0.25 19.56 -3.59
N LEU A 91 0.32 19.22 -2.30
CA LEU A 91 -0.68 18.36 -1.66
C LEU A 91 -2.04 19.05 -1.43
N GLY A 92 -2.04 20.38 -1.36
CA GLY A 92 -3.24 21.18 -1.10
C GLY A 92 -3.74 21.08 0.35
N SER A 93 -5.05 21.28 0.52
CA SER A 93 -5.70 21.30 1.83
C SER A 93 -5.69 19.91 2.49
N SER A 94 -5.33 19.87 3.77
CA SER A 94 -5.46 18.66 4.59
C SER A 94 -6.91 18.32 4.97
N PHE A 95 -7.82 19.29 4.87
CA PHE A 95 -9.25 19.06 5.11
C PHE A 95 -9.93 18.58 3.85
N ALA A 96 -10.74 17.53 4.00
CA ALA A 96 -11.58 16.97 2.96
C ALA A 96 -12.96 16.66 3.53
N THR A 97 -13.99 16.78 2.71
CA THR A 97 -15.35 16.36 3.01
C THR A 97 -15.46 14.83 3.05
N GLY A 98 -16.52 14.30 3.67
CA GLY A 98 -16.76 12.86 3.71
C GLY A 98 -16.91 12.23 2.32
N ILE A 99 -17.42 12.99 1.33
CA ILE A 99 -17.56 12.52 -0.06
C ILE A 99 -16.19 12.38 -0.72
N GLU A 100 -15.31 13.37 -0.57
CA GLU A 100 -13.94 13.30 -1.10
C GLU A 100 -13.14 12.14 -0.48
N VAL A 101 -13.34 11.88 0.83
CA VAL A 101 -12.74 10.72 1.49
C VAL A 101 -13.32 9.41 0.95
N GLN A 102 -14.64 9.34 0.74
CA GLN A 102 -15.28 8.16 0.15
C GLN A 102 -14.74 7.86 -1.26
N ASP A 103 -14.59 8.88 -2.09
CA ASP A 103 -14.06 8.73 -3.44
C ASP A 103 -12.59 8.29 -3.43
N LYS A 104 -11.76 8.87 -2.55
CA LYS A 104 -10.38 8.40 -2.33
C LYS A 104 -10.33 6.92 -1.90
N ARG A 105 -11.27 6.48 -1.06
CA ARG A 105 -11.33 5.08 -0.60
C ARG A 105 -11.70 4.09 -1.69
N ARG A 106 -12.25 4.52 -2.84
CA ARG A 106 -12.48 3.63 -3.99
C ARG A 106 -11.18 3.07 -4.57
N ARG A 107 -10.05 3.77 -4.36
CA ARG A 107 -8.72 3.34 -4.78
C ARG A 107 -8.10 2.26 -3.88
N VAL A 108 -8.76 1.91 -2.77
CA VAL A 108 -8.29 0.84 -1.88
C VAL A 108 -8.52 -0.51 -2.57
N LEU A 109 -7.42 -1.16 -2.91
CA LEU A 109 -7.39 -2.54 -3.40
C LEU A 109 -7.63 -3.52 -2.24
N THR A 110 -8.28 -4.63 -2.53
CA THR A 110 -8.47 -5.76 -1.60
C THR A 110 -7.86 -7.01 -2.23
N ILE A 111 -6.88 -7.61 -1.55
CA ILE A 111 -6.17 -8.81 -2.02
C ILE A 111 -6.74 -10.03 -1.28
N SER A 112 -7.19 -11.03 -2.04
CA SER A 112 -7.69 -12.30 -1.50
C SER A 112 -6.59 -13.04 -0.73
N THR A 113 -7.00 -13.76 0.31
CA THR A 113 -6.12 -14.68 1.06
C THR A 113 -5.90 -16.01 0.34
N GLY A 114 -6.54 -16.22 -0.82
CA GLY A 114 -6.60 -17.50 -1.53
C GLY A 114 -7.57 -18.50 -0.88
N SER A 115 -8.36 -18.06 0.10
CA SER A 115 -9.38 -18.85 0.80
C SER A 115 -10.70 -18.08 0.90
N LYS A 116 -11.75 -18.60 0.26
CA LYS A 116 -13.09 -17.99 0.28
C LYS A 116 -13.67 -17.84 1.69
N SER A 117 -13.36 -18.77 2.60
CA SER A 117 -13.87 -18.70 3.97
C SER A 117 -13.21 -17.59 4.78
N VAL A 118 -11.89 -17.42 4.63
CA VAL A 118 -11.13 -16.36 5.30
C VAL A 118 -11.51 -15.00 4.71
N ASP A 119 -11.59 -14.91 3.38
CA ASP A 119 -12.04 -13.68 2.71
C ASP A 119 -13.45 -13.29 3.14
N GLY A 120 -14.37 -14.25 3.32
CA GLY A 120 -15.71 -14.00 3.84
C GLY A 120 -15.72 -13.40 5.25
N ILE A 121 -14.78 -13.84 6.12
CA ILE A 121 -14.62 -13.29 7.48
C ILE A 121 -14.04 -11.88 7.42
N LEU A 122 -13.08 -11.63 6.52
CA LEU A 122 -12.40 -10.35 6.37
C LEU A 122 -13.19 -9.31 5.56
N GLY A 123 -14.33 -9.70 4.96
CA GLY A 123 -15.11 -8.82 4.10
C GLY A 123 -14.51 -8.63 2.70
N GLY A 124 -13.74 -9.61 2.21
CA GLY A 124 -13.21 -9.68 0.85
C GLY A 124 -11.74 -10.09 0.77
N GLY A 125 -10.95 -9.83 1.81
CA GLY A 125 -9.51 -10.10 1.83
C GLY A 125 -8.75 -9.07 2.65
N ILE A 126 -7.46 -8.93 2.39
CA ILE A 126 -6.57 -7.95 3.04
C ILE A 126 -6.59 -6.64 2.24
N MET A 127 -6.89 -5.53 2.91
CA MET A 127 -6.98 -4.21 2.26
C MET A 127 -5.61 -3.53 2.15
N SER A 128 -5.35 -2.91 1.00
CA SER A 128 -4.26 -1.94 0.82
C SER A 128 -4.47 -0.69 1.68
N GLN A 129 -3.43 0.15 1.77
CA GLN A 129 -3.41 1.34 2.64
C GLN A 129 -3.70 1.04 4.11
N SER A 130 -3.38 -0.19 4.55
CA SER A 130 -3.54 -0.64 5.93
C SER A 130 -2.38 -1.55 6.33
N VAL A 131 -2.19 -1.73 7.63
CA VAL A 131 -1.32 -2.76 8.18
C VAL A 131 -2.20 -3.84 8.77
N SER A 132 -2.02 -5.08 8.30
CA SER A 132 -2.77 -6.24 8.79
C SER A 132 -1.84 -7.18 9.53
N GLU A 133 -2.13 -7.42 10.81
CA GLU A 133 -1.34 -8.31 11.67
C GLU A 133 -1.95 -9.72 11.71
N VAL A 134 -1.11 -10.73 11.49
CA VAL A 134 -1.48 -12.15 11.59
C VAL A 134 -0.68 -12.78 12.72
N TYR A 135 -1.34 -13.05 13.84
CA TYR A 135 -0.73 -13.63 15.04
C TYR A 135 -1.27 -15.04 15.33
N GLY A 136 -0.47 -15.83 16.06
CA GLY A 136 -0.84 -17.18 16.48
C GLY A 136 0.38 -18.03 16.83
N GLU A 137 0.16 -19.21 17.41
CA GLU A 137 1.24 -20.12 17.84
C GLU A 137 2.12 -20.62 16.69
N TYR A 138 3.25 -21.26 17.03
CA TYR A 138 4.05 -21.95 16.02
C TYR A 138 3.20 -22.97 15.25
N ARG A 139 3.49 -23.13 13.94
CA ARG A 139 2.80 -24.10 13.07
C ARG A 139 1.30 -23.84 12.81
N THR A 140 0.81 -22.62 13.07
CA THR A 140 -0.57 -22.20 12.76
C THR A 140 -0.78 -21.65 11.35
N GLY A 141 0.26 -21.66 10.50
CA GLY A 141 0.15 -21.30 9.09
C GLY A 141 0.45 -19.85 8.73
N LYS A 142 0.95 -19.03 9.67
CA LYS A 142 1.35 -17.62 9.41
C LYS A 142 2.26 -17.47 8.18
N THR A 143 3.37 -18.21 8.14
CA THR A 143 4.30 -18.23 7.00
C THR A 143 3.64 -18.74 5.72
N GLN A 144 2.69 -19.68 5.82
CA GLN A 144 1.98 -20.19 4.64
C GLN A 144 1.04 -19.15 4.05
N LEU A 145 0.37 -18.36 4.90
CA LEU A 145 -0.43 -17.23 4.45
C LEU A 145 0.46 -16.18 3.77
N ALA A 146 1.59 -15.82 4.38
CA ALA A 146 2.56 -14.90 3.80
C ALA A 146 3.02 -15.35 2.40
N HIS A 147 3.47 -16.60 2.24
CA HIS A 147 3.85 -17.16 0.93
C HIS A 147 2.69 -17.16 -0.07
N THR A 148 1.46 -17.42 0.39
CA THR A 148 0.27 -17.42 -0.48
C THR A 148 -0.03 -16.01 -0.97
N MET A 149 -0.02 -15.03 -0.07
CA MET A 149 -0.21 -13.62 -0.41
C MET A 149 0.87 -13.11 -1.36
N SER A 150 2.12 -13.57 -1.23
CA SER A 150 3.20 -13.20 -2.15
C SER A 150 2.96 -13.61 -3.61
N VAL A 151 2.13 -14.64 -3.84
CA VAL A 151 1.71 -15.07 -5.18
C VAL A 151 0.40 -14.39 -5.56
N VAL A 152 -0.60 -14.36 -4.68
CA VAL A 152 -1.94 -13.81 -4.99
C VAL A 152 -1.88 -12.32 -5.32
N ALA A 153 -1.02 -11.54 -4.65
CA ALA A 153 -0.85 -10.11 -4.96
C ALA A 153 -0.43 -9.83 -6.42
N GLN A 154 0.22 -10.80 -7.08
CA GLN A 154 0.66 -10.68 -8.48
C GLN A 154 -0.48 -10.96 -9.46
N LEU A 155 -1.56 -11.61 -9.03
CA LEU A 155 -2.68 -11.93 -9.89
C LEU A 155 -3.45 -10.66 -10.29
N PRO A 156 -4.16 -10.70 -11.43
CA PRO A 156 -5.14 -9.69 -11.79
C PRO A 156 -6.22 -9.44 -10.71
N PRO A 157 -6.79 -8.22 -10.60
CA PRO A 157 -7.85 -7.91 -9.63
C PRO A 157 -9.11 -8.77 -9.75
N ASP A 158 -9.49 -9.19 -10.97
CA ASP A 158 -10.61 -10.10 -11.22
C ASP A 158 -10.36 -11.52 -10.68
N LEU A 159 -9.10 -11.88 -10.45
CA LEU A 159 -8.69 -13.11 -9.76
C LEU A 159 -8.35 -12.87 -8.27
N GLY A 160 -8.68 -11.70 -7.73
CA GLY A 160 -8.48 -11.34 -6.32
C GLY A 160 -7.06 -10.88 -5.98
N GLY A 161 -6.23 -10.56 -6.98
CA GLY A 161 -4.90 -9.97 -6.77
C GLY A 161 -4.87 -8.46 -6.93
N ALA A 162 -3.67 -7.91 -7.17
CA ALA A 162 -3.45 -6.47 -7.35
C ALA A 162 -2.52 -6.14 -8.53
N SER A 163 -2.22 -7.12 -9.39
CA SER A 163 -1.32 -6.99 -10.54
C SER A 163 0.03 -6.37 -10.17
N GLY A 164 0.68 -6.84 -9.10
CA GLY A 164 1.95 -6.24 -8.71
C GLY A 164 2.90 -7.09 -7.90
N LYS A 165 4.12 -6.55 -7.79
CA LYS A 165 5.28 -7.17 -7.13
C LYS A 165 5.13 -7.15 -5.62
N VAL A 166 5.93 -7.98 -4.97
CA VAL A 166 5.93 -8.15 -3.53
C VAL A 166 7.34 -7.95 -2.97
N ALA A 167 7.47 -7.21 -1.89
CA ALA A 167 8.66 -7.21 -1.07
C ALA A 167 8.43 -8.11 0.15
N TYR A 168 9.44 -8.90 0.53
CA TYR A 168 9.37 -9.86 1.63
C TYR A 168 10.61 -9.69 2.51
N ILE A 169 10.42 -9.20 3.73
CA ILE A 169 11.46 -9.07 4.76
C ILE A 169 11.30 -10.23 5.76
N ASP A 170 12.23 -11.17 5.71
CA ASP A 170 12.19 -12.37 6.54
C ASP A 170 13.18 -12.27 7.71
N THR A 171 12.67 -12.39 8.93
CA THR A 171 13.49 -12.37 10.16
C THR A 171 13.88 -13.76 10.63
N GLU A 172 13.18 -14.82 10.19
CA GLU A 172 13.39 -16.19 10.66
C GLU A 172 14.09 -17.07 9.61
N GLY A 173 14.17 -16.63 8.35
CA GLY A 173 14.70 -17.43 7.25
C GLY A 173 13.77 -18.59 6.88
N THR A 174 12.45 -18.35 6.92
CA THR A 174 11.40 -19.31 6.61
C THR A 174 10.91 -19.23 5.16
N PHE A 175 11.37 -18.25 4.38
CA PHE A 175 11.09 -18.18 2.94
C PHE A 175 11.63 -19.41 2.20
N ARG A 176 10.77 -20.07 1.42
CA ARG A 176 11.11 -21.29 0.64
C ARG A 176 10.67 -21.10 -0.82
N PRO A 177 11.60 -20.88 -1.76
CA PRO A 177 11.26 -20.67 -3.17
C PRO A 177 10.42 -21.81 -3.78
N ASP A 178 10.74 -23.06 -3.46
CA ASP A 178 9.96 -24.22 -3.95
C ASP A 178 8.50 -24.17 -3.48
N ARG A 179 8.26 -23.62 -2.29
CA ARG A 179 6.91 -23.44 -1.78
C ARG A 179 6.16 -22.37 -2.56
N ILE A 180 6.82 -21.27 -2.94
CA ILE A 180 6.25 -20.25 -3.83
C ILE A 180 5.87 -20.88 -5.17
N LYS A 181 6.75 -21.65 -5.81
CA LYS A 181 6.45 -22.33 -7.08
C LYS A 181 5.23 -23.25 -6.97
N SER A 182 5.14 -24.02 -5.88
CA SER A 182 3.98 -24.88 -5.61
C SER A 182 2.67 -24.09 -5.49
N ILE A 183 2.71 -22.91 -4.88
CA ILE A 183 1.54 -22.02 -4.77
C ILE A 183 1.23 -21.36 -6.11
N ALA A 184 2.23 -20.88 -6.85
CA ALA A 184 2.08 -20.31 -8.18
C ALA A 184 1.36 -21.28 -9.14
N ASN A 185 1.77 -22.55 -9.13
CA ASN A 185 1.13 -23.59 -9.92
C ASN A 185 -0.37 -23.75 -9.61
N ARG A 186 -0.79 -23.61 -8.34
CA ARG A 186 -2.22 -23.66 -7.95
C ARG A 186 -3.03 -22.55 -8.63
N PHE A 187 -2.42 -21.38 -8.85
CA PHE A 187 -3.06 -20.22 -9.47
C PHE A 187 -2.76 -20.10 -10.97
N GLY A 188 -2.10 -21.09 -11.58
CA GLY A 188 -1.76 -21.07 -13.01
C GLY A 188 -0.68 -20.05 -13.38
N VAL A 189 0.15 -19.63 -12.42
CA VAL A 189 1.26 -18.70 -12.64
C VAL A 189 2.55 -19.49 -12.82
N ASP A 190 3.41 -19.08 -13.75
CA ASP A 190 4.75 -19.65 -13.88
C ASP A 190 5.57 -19.42 -12.60
N GLY A 191 6.12 -20.49 -12.05
CA GLY A 191 6.82 -20.43 -10.76
C GLY A 191 8.10 -19.60 -10.77
N ASN A 192 8.77 -19.45 -11.92
CA ASN A 192 9.96 -18.61 -12.01
C ASN A 192 9.57 -17.14 -12.13
N MET A 193 8.56 -16.81 -12.94
CA MET A 193 7.99 -15.46 -12.99
C MET A 193 7.46 -15.02 -11.62
N ALA A 194 6.79 -15.92 -10.88
CA ALA A 194 6.31 -15.63 -9.54
C ALA A 194 7.45 -15.26 -8.57
N LEU A 195 8.61 -15.92 -8.69
CA LEU A 195 9.79 -15.62 -7.88
C LEU A 195 10.49 -14.34 -8.31
N GLU A 196 10.56 -14.05 -9.61
CA GLU A 196 11.15 -12.82 -10.13
C GLU A 196 10.42 -11.56 -9.64
N ASN A 197 9.10 -11.68 -9.43
CA ASN A 197 8.27 -10.62 -8.88
C ASN A 197 8.30 -10.50 -7.34
N ILE A 198 9.10 -11.32 -6.64
CA ILE A 198 9.27 -11.26 -5.19
C ILE A 198 10.67 -10.77 -4.84
N LEU A 199 10.76 -9.55 -4.34
CA LEU A 199 11.97 -9.00 -3.76
C LEU A 199 12.13 -9.51 -2.33
N TYR A 200 13.13 -10.36 -2.09
CA TYR A 200 13.38 -10.97 -0.79
C TYR A 200 14.61 -10.37 -0.10
N ALA A 201 14.51 -10.10 1.20
CA ALA A 201 15.63 -9.75 2.06
C ALA A 201 15.53 -10.45 3.42
N ARG A 202 16.67 -10.88 3.97
CA ARG A 202 16.74 -11.44 5.33
C ARG A 202 17.27 -10.41 6.31
N ALA A 203 16.45 -10.05 7.30
CA ALA A 203 16.89 -9.23 8.42
C ALA A 203 17.55 -10.10 9.50
N PHE A 204 18.70 -9.66 10.02
CA PHE A 204 19.46 -10.39 11.04
C PHE A 204 19.32 -9.79 12.44
N ASN A 205 18.88 -8.54 12.52
CA ASN A 205 18.60 -7.80 13.75
C ASN A 205 17.63 -6.65 13.43
N SER A 206 17.18 -5.96 14.47
CA SER A 206 16.20 -4.87 14.34
C SER A 206 16.75 -3.64 13.61
N GLU A 207 18.04 -3.34 13.73
CA GLU A 207 18.65 -2.20 13.02
C GLU A 207 18.67 -2.45 11.52
N HIS A 208 19.13 -3.63 11.10
CA HIS A 208 19.12 -4.06 9.71
C HIS A 208 17.70 -4.14 9.16
N GLN A 209 16.71 -4.56 9.95
CA GLN A 209 15.30 -4.52 9.52
C GLN A 209 14.86 -3.09 9.17
N MET A 210 15.23 -2.10 9.98
CA MET A 210 14.91 -0.69 9.70
C MET A 210 15.62 -0.17 8.45
N GLU A 211 16.87 -0.57 8.21
CA GLU A 211 17.61 -0.25 6.99
C GLU A 211 16.92 -0.82 5.74
N LEU A 212 16.45 -2.07 5.80
CA LEU A 212 15.72 -2.72 4.71
C LEU A 212 14.39 -2.01 4.39
N ILE A 213 13.69 -1.50 5.41
CA ILE A 213 12.47 -0.70 5.20
C ILE A 213 12.79 0.60 4.45
N ASN A 214 13.89 1.28 4.80
CA ASN A 214 14.33 2.48 4.10
C ASN A 214 14.70 2.17 2.64
N GLU A 215 15.37 1.05 2.38
CA GLU A 215 15.68 0.59 1.03
C GLU A 215 14.41 0.25 0.23
N CYS A 216 13.43 -0.40 0.84
CA CYS A 216 12.13 -0.64 0.23
C CYS A 216 11.44 0.67 -0.17
N SER A 217 11.51 1.70 0.66
CA SER A 217 10.91 3.00 0.36
C SER A 217 11.50 3.66 -0.91
N LEU A 218 12.78 3.40 -1.22
CA LEU A 218 13.43 3.88 -2.43
C LEU A 218 12.95 3.06 -3.62
N ARG A 219 12.99 1.73 -3.50
CA ARG A 219 12.54 0.83 -4.57
C ARG A 219 11.08 1.04 -4.95
N PHE A 220 10.19 1.25 -3.98
CA PHE A 220 8.77 1.52 -4.25
C PHE A 220 8.53 2.89 -4.91
N ALA A 221 9.45 3.84 -4.73
CA ALA A 221 9.38 5.12 -5.39
C ALA A 221 9.85 5.05 -6.86
N GLU A 222 10.84 4.19 -7.15
CA GLU A 222 11.39 3.96 -8.49
C GLU A 222 10.52 3.01 -9.32
N ASP A 223 10.07 1.93 -8.70
CA ASP A 223 9.20 0.89 -9.28
C ASP A 223 7.83 0.95 -8.61
N LYS A 224 6.83 1.42 -9.36
CA LYS A 224 5.47 1.66 -8.87
C LYS A 224 4.61 0.39 -8.85
N ASP A 225 5.17 -0.75 -9.22
CA ASP A 225 4.41 -2.00 -9.36
C ASP A 225 4.29 -2.78 -8.06
N PHE A 226 4.90 -2.34 -6.96
CA PHE A 226 4.78 -3.02 -5.67
C PHE A 226 3.39 -2.85 -5.04
N ARG A 227 2.78 -3.96 -4.62
CA ARG A 227 1.40 -3.98 -4.06
C ARG A 227 1.30 -4.62 -2.68
N LEU A 228 2.36 -5.28 -2.23
CA LEU A 228 2.42 -5.93 -0.92
C LEU A 228 3.84 -5.86 -0.35
N LEU A 229 3.94 -5.50 0.93
CA LEU A 229 5.14 -5.71 1.75
C LEU A 229 4.77 -6.74 2.82
N VAL A 230 5.57 -7.80 2.92
CA VAL A 230 5.49 -8.86 3.92
C VAL A 230 6.64 -8.73 4.90
#